data_AF-A0A926VWT3-F1
#
_entry.id   AF-A0A926VWT3-F1
#
_cell.length_a   1.000
_cell.length_b   1.000
_cell.length_c   1.000
_cell.angle_alpha   90.00
_cell.angle_beta   90.00
_cell.angle_gamma   90.00
#
_symmetry.space_group_name_H-M   'P 1'
#
loop_
_entity.id
_entity.type
_entity.pdbx_description
1 polymer ?
#
loop_
_entity_poly.entity_id
_entity_poly.type
_entity_poly.pdbx_seq_one_letter_code
_entity_poly.pdbx_strand_id
1 'polypeptide(L)'
;MSELTDELQYILNWLKSTNHDFFDCYNPGLTRQQIDEITKDLPFRLSEEVYELYQWRNGTADLGYNNGYLPLYFLFPEQLRADVICSFCSLQDSIDIYKTIGKATNYDDAYWNQKWFPIGDYEGKRSLYIVGDLNPSPVYLWDVGCLEDSVRIYKNLISMISVIAECCEFGLYQLIPDENGEEDDMIIRIDKEKLELEKEIYRKYNS
;
A
#
# COMPACT_ATOMS: atom_id res chain seq x y z
N MET A 1 0.65 -16.09 14.82
CA MET A 1 0.71 -15.07 13.76
C MET A 1 0.66 -13.71 14.44
N SER A 2 1.19 -12.67 13.81
CA SER A 2 1.12 -11.31 14.33
C SER A 2 -0.26 -10.70 14.06
N GLU A 3 -0.60 -9.61 14.76
CA GLU A 3 -1.81 -8.80 14.52
C GLU A 3 -1.93 -8.39 13.04
N LEU A 4 -0.84 -7.87 12.45
CA LEU A 4 -0.78 -7.49 11.04
C LEU A 4 -1.13 -8.64 10.10
N THR A 5 -0.56 -9.83 10.33
CA THR A 5 -0.81 -11.00 9.49
C THR A 5 -2.26 -11.47 9.57
N ASP A 6 -2.84 -11.46 10.78
CA ASP A 6 -4.22 -11.86 11.00
C ASP A 6 -5.20 -10.90 10.29
N GLU A 7 -4.94 -9.59 10.34
CA GLU A 7 -5.75 -8.58 9.65
C GLU A 7 -5.58 -8.61 8.13
N LEU A 8 -4.35 -8.78 7.61
CA LEU A 8 -4.09 -8.97 6.18
C LEU A 8 -4.84 -10.19 5.64
N GLN A 9 -4.87 -11.28 6.43
CA GLN A 9 -5.61 -12.49 6.06
C GLN A 9 -7.12 -12.28 6.11
N TYR A 10 -7.61 -11.48 7.07
CA TYR A 10 -9.02 -11.08 7.12
C TYR A 10 -9.43 -10.28 5.88
N ILE A 11 -8.67 -9.25 5.50
CA ILE A 11 -8.93 -8.43 4.32
C ILE A 11 -8.93 -9.29 3.05
N LEU A 12 -7.96 -10.20 2.92
CA LEU A 12 -7.89 -11.11 1.78
C LEU A 12 -9.12 -12.03 1.68
N ASN A 13 -9.60 -12.53 2.82
CA ASN A 13 -10.82 -13.34 2.87
C ASN A 13 -12.07 -12.50 2.53
N TRP A 14 -12.13 -11.26 3.00
CA TRP A 14 -13.19 -10.32 2.67
C TRP A 14 -13.23 -10.07 1.16
N LEU A 15 -12.08 -9.78 0.53
CA LEU A 15 -11.97 -9.62 -0.93
C LEU A 15 -12.49 -10.85 -1.67
N LYS A 16 -12.04 -12.04 -1.28
CA LYS A 16 -12.49 -13.30 -1.88
C LYS A 16 -14.00 -13.53 -1.76
N SER A 17 -14.62 -13.06 -0.67
CA SER A 17 -16.07 -13.17 -0.47
C SER A 17 -16.88 -12.14 -1.27
N THR A 18 -16.27 -11.00 -1.60
CA THR A 18 -16.90 -9.89 -2.33
C THR A 18 -16.80 -10.10 -3.84
N ASN A 19 -15.62 -10.44 -4.36
CA ASN A 19 -15.40 -10.80 -5.76
C ASN A 19 -14.20 -11.77 -5.84
N HIS A 20 -14.42 -12.95 -6.43
CA HIS A 20 -13.40 -13.98 -6.55
C HIS A 20 -12.17 -13.53 -7.33
N ASP A 21 -12.35 -12.68 -8.34
CA ASP A 21 -11.27 -12.27 -9.25
C ASP A 21 -10.23 -11.39 -8.53
N PHE A 22 -10.62 -10.70 -7.46
CA PHE A 22 -9.71 -9.87 -6.66
C PHE A 22 -8.69 -10.67 -5.85
N PHE A 23 -8.98 -11.93 -5.56
CA PHE A 23 -8.04 -12.79 -4.83
C PHE A 23 -6.80 -13.09 -5.69
N ASP A 24 -6.98 -13.24 -7.01
CA ASP A 24 -5.93 -13.61 -7.95
C ASP A 24 -5.07 -12.41 -8.38
N CYS A 25 -5.43 -11.20 -7.94
CA CYS A 25 -4.68 -9.97 -8.23
C CYS A 25 -3.40 -9.80 -7.42
N TYR A 26 -3.01 -10.71 -6.52
CA TYR A 26 -1.78 -10.55 -5.72
C TYR A 26 -0.77 -11.66 -5.97
N ASN A 27 0.50 -11.27 -6.10
CA ASN A 27 1.59 -12.22 -6.23
C ASN A 27 1.75 -13.05 -4.94
N PRO A 28 2.13 -14.33 -5.03
CA PRO A 28 2.47 -15.14 -3.87
C PRO A 28 3.50 -14.44 -2.97
N GLY A 29 3.33 -14.59 -1.66
CA GLY A 29 4.27 -14.05 -0.68
C GLY A 29 5.67 -14.67 -0.78
N LEU A 30 6.66 -13.91 -0.33
CA LEU A 30 8.07 -14.32 -0.30
C LEU A 30 8.42 -15.03 0.99
N THR A 31 9.47 -15.86 0.97
CA THR A 31 10.12 -16.32 2.19
C THR A 31 11.03 -15.23 2.74
N ARG A 32 11.29 -15.26 4.06
CA ARG A 32 12.23 -14.32 4.70
C ARG A 32 13.60 -14.31 4.03
N GLN A 33 14.12 -15.50 3.65
CA GLN A 33 15.40 -15.62 2.94
C GLN A 33 15.37 -14.92 1.57
N GLN A 34 14.26 -14.99 0.83
CA GLN A 34 14.12 -14.28 -0.44
C GLN A 34 14.09 -12.76 -0.22
N ILE A 35 13.39 -12.29 0.82
CA ILE A 35 13.36 -10.86 1.18
C ILE A 35 14.78 -10.39 1.55
N ASP A 36 15.48 -11.14 2.42
CA ASP A 36 16.86 -10.85 2.83
C ASP A 36 17.78 -10.74 1.61
N GLU A 37 17.68 -11.66 0.65
CA GLU A 37 18.50 -11.66 -0.56
C GLU A 37 18.19 -10.47 -1.49
N ILE A 38 16.91 -10.14 -1.69
CA ILE A 38 16.48 -9.02 -2.54
C ILE A 38 16.91 -7.67 -1.92
N THR A 39 16.89 -7.58 -0.59
CA THR A 39 17.13 -6.32 0.15
C THR A 39 18.55 -6.16 0.68
N LYS A 40 19.44 -7.13 0.43
CA LYS A 40 20.81 -7.17 0.96
C LYS A 40 21.66 -5.93 0.69
N ASP A 41 21.39 -5.23 -0.42
CA ASP A 41 22.15 -4.07 -0.87
C ASP A 41 21.55 -2.74 -0.37
N LEU A 42 20.45 -2.78 0.38
CA LEU A 42 19.89 -1.57 1.00
C LEU A 42 20.81 -1.05 2.12
N PRO A 43 20.99 0.26 2.25
CA PRO A 43 21.85 0.85 3.28
C PRO A 43 21.18 0.90 4.67
N PHE A 44 20.03 0.27 4.84
CA PHE A 44 19.22 0.25 6.05
C PHE A 44 18.47 -1.09 6.17
N ARG A 45 17.91 -1.35 7.35
CA ARG A 45 17.06 -2.51 7.60
C ARG A 45 15.59 -2.15 7.48
N LEU A 46 14.80 -3.03 6.88
CA LEU A 46 13.34 -2.93 6.87
C LEU A 46 12.76 -3.37 8.23
N SER A 47 11.60 -2.82 8.62
CA SER A 47 10.89 -3.23 9.84
C SER A 47 10.30 -4.64 9.70
N GLU A 48 10.01 -5.32 10.82
CA GLU A 48 9.37 -6.65 10.78
C GLU A 48 8.00 -6.61 10.10
N GLU A 49 7.25 -5.51 10.25
CA GLU A 49 5.97 -5.31 9.56
C GLU A 49 6.12 -5.37 8.02
N VAL A 50 7.23 -4.87 7.48
CA VAL A 50 7.50 -4.94 6.03
C VAL A 50 7.83 -6.37 5.61
N TYR A 51 8.56 -7.13 6.44
CA TYR A 51 8.76 -8.56 6.19
C TYR A 51 7.41 -9.28 6.17
N GLU A 52 6.56 -9.09 7.17
CA GLU A 52 5.24 -9.71 7.26
C GLU A 52 4.37 -9.38 6.04
N LEU A 53 4.37 -8.12 5.61
CA LEU A 53 3.65 -7.67 4.41
C LEU A 53 4.08 -8.45 3.15
N TYR A 54 5.40 -8.51 2.87
CA TYR A 54 5.92 -9.19 1.69
C TYR A 54 5.89 -10.73 1.80
N GLN A 55 5.88 -11.27 3.03
CA GLN A 55 5.62 -12.69 3.28
C GLN A 55 4.15 -13.05 3.05
N TRP A 56 3.23 -12.11 3.26
CA TRP A 56 1.82 -12.29 2.95
C TRP A 56 1.58 -12.27 1.43
N ARG A 57 1.95 -11.20 0.73
CA ARG A 57 1.86 -11.06 -0.73
C ARG A 57 2.97 -10.18 -1.26
N ASN A 58 3.46 -10.46 -2.47
CA ASN A 58 4.58 -9.74 -3.07
C ASN A 58 4.14 -8.72 -4.14
N GLY A 59 3.34 -7.75 -3.72
CA GLY A 59 2.76 -6.79 -4.67
C GLY A 59 1.54 -7.32 -5.41
N THR A 60 0.93 -6.42 -6.18
CA THR A 60 -0.14 -6.76 -7.11
C THR A 60 0.44 -7.51 -8.31
N ALA A 61 -0.26 -8.54 -8.78
CA ALA A 61 0.15 -9.36 -9.91
C ALA A 61 0.06 -8.57 -11.22
N ASP A 62 1.09 -8.69 -12.05
CA ASP A 62 1.01 -8.27 -13.44
C ASP A 62 0.17 -9.30 -14.20
N LEU A 63 -1.11 -8.99 -14.35
CA LEU A 63 -2.06 -9.85 -15.04
C LEU A 63 -2.02 -9.68 -16.58
N GLY A 64 -1.05 -8.91 -17.11
CA GLY A 64 -0.85 -8.74 -18.56
C GLY A 64 -1.99 -8.03 -19.28
N TYR A 65 -2.92 -7.40 -18.56
CA TYR A 65 -4.00 -6.63 -19.15
C TYR A 65 -3.48 -5.31 -19.72
N ASN A 66 -3.64 -5.12 -21.04
CA ASN A 66 -3.43 -3.85 -21.73
C ASN A 66 -4.49 -2.78 -21.40
N ASN A 67 -5.42 -3.05 -20.47
CA ASN A 67 -6.45 -2.10 -20.04
C ASN A 67 -6.13 -1.65 -18.61
N GLY A 68 -5.88 -0.36 -18.46
CA GLY A 68 -5.14 0.25 -17.34
C GLY A 68 -5.86 0.38 -16.01
N TYR A 69 -6.58 -0.64 -15.54
CA TYR A 69 -7.29 -0.58 -14.27
C TYR A 69 -6.93 -1.74 -13.34
N LEU A 70 -6.29 -1.40 -12.23
CA LEU A 70 -6.04 -2.30 -11.11
C LEU A 70 -7.20 -2.14 -10.13
N PRO A 71 -8.08 -3.13 -9.93
CA PRO A 71 -9.26 -2.95 -9.07
C PRO A 71 -8.93 -2.84 -7.57
N LEU A 72 -7.65 -3.02 -7.20
CA LEU A 72 -7.17 -3.10 -5.82
C LEU A 72 -6.04 -2.12 -5.54
N TYR A 73 -6.39 -0.85 -5.35
CA TYR A 73 -5.45 0.18 -4.92
C TYR A 73 -5.05 -0.11 -3.47
N PHE A 74 -3.79 -0.45 -3.20
CA PHE A 74 -3.27 -0.95 -1.92
C PHE A 74 -3.73 -0.10 -0.71
N LEU A 75 -4.73 -0.42 0.10
CA LEU A 75 -5.73 -1.48 0.09
C LEU A 75 -6.99 -0.95 0.86
N PHE A 76 -7.54 0.27 0.78
CA PHE A 76 -7.86 1.17 -0.34
C PHE A 76 -7.99 2.63 0.16
N PRO A 77 -7.08 3.54 -0.22
CA PRO A 77 -6.93 4.87 0.40
C PRO A 77 -7.64 6.01 -0.35
N GLU A 78 -8.95 5.92 -0.60
CA GLU A 78 -9.74 7.08 -1.09
C GLU A 78 -9.79 8.27 -0.10
N GLN A 79 -9.22 8.09 1.09
CA GLN A 79 -9.30 8.99 2.25
C GLN A 79 -8.18 10.03 2.36
N LEU A 80 -7.18 10.00 1.49
CA LEU A 80 -5.99 10.88 1.58
C LEU A 80 -6.03 12.09 0.65
N ARG A 81 -7.25 12.49 0.22
CA ARG A 81 -7.63 13.41 -0.88
C ARG A 81 -7.96 12.64 -2.17
N ALA A 82 -9.21 12.20 -2.28
CA ALA A 82 -10.08 11.90 -3.44
C ALA A 82 -9.53 11.31 -4.78
N ASP A 83 -8.24 11.40 -5.10
CA ASP A 83 -7.66 11.10 -6.42
C ASP A 83 -6.36 10.28 -6.28
N VAL A 84 -6.21 9.50 -5.20
CA VAL A 84 -4.97 8.80 -4.86
C VAL A 84 -5.07 7.30 -5.14
N ILE A 85 -4.27 6.84 -6.10
CA ILE A 85 -4.28 5.47 -6.60
C ILE A 85 -2.85 4.94 -6.47
N CYS A 86 -2.50 4.14 -5.45
CA CYS A 86 -1.19 3.47 -5.40
C CYS A 86 -1.36 1.96 -5.57
N SER A 87 -0.57 1.36 -6.44
CA SER A 87 -0.48 -0.09 -6.58
C SER A 87 0.45 -0.66 -5.52
N PHE A 88 0.19 -1.89 -5.07
CA PHE A 88 1.12 -2.57 -4.17
C PHE A 88 2.34 -2.99 -4.98
N CYS A 89 3.50 -2.39 -4.74
CA CYS A 89 4.72 -2.74 -5.44
C CYS A 89 5.15 -4.17 -5.08
N SER A 90 5.67 -4.92 -6.05
CA SER A 90 6.47 -6.08 -5.68
C SER A 90 7.75 -5.60 -4.99
N LEU A 91 8.37 -6.46 -4.18
CA LEU A 91 9.61 -6.08 -3.49
C LEU A 91 10.72 -5.72 -4.48
N GLN A 92 10.72 -6.35 -5.66
CA GLN A 92 11.68 -6.05 -6.72
C GLN A 92 11.44 -4.66 -7.31
N ASP A 93 10.18 -4.32 -7.61
CA ASP A 93 9.82 -3.00 -8.12
C ASP A 93 10.17 -1.91 -7.10
N SER A 94 9.90 -2.14 -5.82
CA SER A 94 10.28 -1.22 -4.74
C SER A 94 11.79 -0.95 -4.71
N ILE A 95 12.61 -1.99 -4.90
CA ILE A 95 14.08 -1.84 -4.98
C ILE A 95 14.48 -1.03 -6.21
N ASP A 96 13.84 -1.28 -7.35
CA ASP A 96 14.17 -0.61 -8.61
C ASP A 96 13.74 0.86 -8.58
N ILE A 97 12.58 1.18 -8.00
CA ILE A 97 12.13 2.54 -7.72
C ILE A 97 13.12 3.24 -6.77
N TYR A 98 13.46 2.62 -5.64
CA TYR A 98 14.43 3.16 -4.68
C TYR A 98 15.78 3.52 -5.35
N LYS A 99 16.33 2.60 -6.14
CA LYS A 99 17.59 2.81 -6.87
C LYS A 99 17.47 3.89 -7.93
N THR A 100 16.33 3.98 -8.61
CA THR A 100 16.08 4.98 -9.66
C THR A 100 16.02 6.38 -9.08
N ILE A 101 15.24 6.58 -8.00
CA ILE A 101 15.14 7.86 -7.31
C ILE A 101 16.49 8.24 -6.70
N GLY A 102 17.15 7.30 -6.01
CA GLY A 102 18.48 7.54 -5.42
C GLY A 102 19.52 7.96 -6.46
N LYS A 103 19.54 7.34 -7.65
CA LYS A 103 20.42 7.79 -8.75
C LYS A 103 20.06 9.18 -9.25
N ALA A 104 18.77 9.50 -9.38
CA ALA A 104 18.33 10.81 -9.87
C ALA A 104 18.67 11.94 -8.89
N THR A 105 18.66 11.67 -7.58
CA THR A 105 18.95 12.62 -6.51
C THR A 105 20.42 12.61 -6.07
N ASN A 106 21.28 11.79 -6.70
CA ASN A 106 22.62 11.45 -6.20
C ASN A 106 22.65 10.96 -4.74
N TYR A 107 21.51 10.48 -4.23
CA TYR A 107 21.28 10.12 -2.83
C TYR A 107 21.51 11.29 -1.85
N ASP A 108 21.65 12.54 -2.31
CA ASP A 108 21.96 13.71 -1.48
C ASP A 108 21.14 14.91 -2.00
N ASP A 109 19.83 14.82 -1.80
CA ASP A 109 18.88 15.87 -2.15
C ASP A 109 18.08 16.24 -0.89
N ALA A 110 17.82 17.54 -0.71
CA ALA A 110 16.99 18.05 0.37
C ALA A 110 15.58 17.44 0.37
N TYR A 111 15.13 16.93 -0.79
CA TYR A 111 13.80 16.36 -0.99
C TYR A 111 13.73 14.83 -0.93
N TRP A 112 14.87 14.12 -0.78
CA TRP A 112 14.90 12.66 -0.72
C TRP A 112 15.72 12.14 0.46
N ASN A 113 15.10 11.33 1.31
CA ASN A 113 15.80 10.65 2.39
C ASN A 113 16.27 9.26 1.93
N GLN A 114 17.57 8.98 2.04
CA GLN A 114 18.15 7.68 1.66
C GLN A 114 17.52 6.48 2.39
N LYS A 115 16.81 6.69 3.50
CA LYS A 115 16.11 5.63 4.24
C LYS A 115 14.66 5.45 3.83
N TRP A 116 14.13 6.26 2.90
CA TRP A 116 12.78 6.06 2.40
C TRP A 116 12.74 4.87 1.45
N PHE A 117 11.83 3.95 1.72
CA PHE A 117 11.64 2.76 0.93
C PHE A 117 10.20 2.70 0.41
N PRO A 118 9.98 2.69 -0.91
CA PRO A 118 8.63 2.66 -1.47
C PRO A 118 7.99 1.29 -1.24
N ILE A 119 6.71 1.28 -0.88
CA ILE A 119 5.89 0.06 -0.75
C ILE A 119 4.65 0.09 -1.65
N GLY A 120 4.27 1.26 -2.15
CA GLY A 120 3.27 1.39 -3.18
C GLY A 120 3.55 2.60 -4.05
N ASP A 121 3.19 2.55 -5.32
CA ASP A 121 3.53 3.57 -6.30
C ASP A 121 2.42 3.78 -7.34
N TYR A 122 2.43 4.99 -7.90
CA TYR A 122 1.60 5.41 -9.02
C TYR A 122 2.42 6.12 -10.07
N GLU A 123 3.02 5.33 -10.97
CA GLU A 123 3.82 5.84 -12.10
C GLU A 123 4.89 6.87 -11.67
N GLY A 124 5.46 6.71 -10.46
CA GLY A 124 6.41 7.65 -9.86
C GLY A 124 5.86 9.04 -9.55
N LYS A 125 4.56 9.30 -9.77
CA LYS A 125 3.89 10.58 -9.42
C LYS A 125 3.55 10.65 -7.95
N ARG A 126 3.20 9.51 -7.35
CA ARG A 126 2.83 9.43 -5.95
C ARG A 126 3.23 8.06 -5.42
N SER A 127 3.83 8.02 -4.24
CA SER A 127 4.21 6.75 -3.65
C SER A 127 4.08 6.75 -2.13
N LEU A 128 3.79 5.57 -1.60
CA LEU A 128 3.78 5.27 -0.17
C LEU A 128 5.16 4.78 0.23
N TYR A 129 5.71 5.40 1.26
CA TYR A 129 7.06 5.10 1.75
C TYR A 129 7.04 4.67 3.21
N ILE A 130 7.94 3.77 3.54
CA ILE A 130 8.33 3.46 4.91
C ILE A 130 9.78 3.96 5.14
N VAL A 131 10.19 4.05 6.40
CA VAL A 131 11.50 4.57 6.80
C VAL A 131 12.36 3.43 7.37
N GLY A 132 13.47 3.16 6.69
CA GLY A 132 14.48 2.20 7.12
C GLY A 132 15.07 2.50 8.50
N ASP A 133 15.51 1.43 9.17
CA ASP A 133 16.03 1.39 10.54
C ASP A 133 15.03 1.80 11.64
N LEU A 134 13.77 2.08 11.30
CA LEU A 134 12.70 2.25 12.27
C LEU A 134 11.89 0.97 12.39
N ASN A 135 11.57 0.58 13.63
CA ASN A 135 10.74 -0.57 13.92
C ASN A 135 9.87 -0.30 15.16
N PRO A 136 8.55 -0.08 15.02
CA PRO A 136 7.79 -0.08 13.76
C PRO A 136 8.15 1.12 12.88
N SER A 137 7.89 1.00 11.57
CA SER A 137 8.18 2.09 10.63
C SER A 137 6.90 2.88 10.31
N PRO A 138 6.91 4.22 10.40
CA PRO A 138 5.81 5.06 9.91
C PRO A 138 5.59 4.91 8.40
N VAL A 139 4.36 5.17 7.98
CA VAL A 139 3.96 5.20 6.56
C VAL A 139 3.74 6.65 6.14
N TYR A 140 4.47 7.07 5.12
CA TYR A 140 4.41 8.39 4.51
C TYR A 140 3.80 8.33 3.13
N LEU A 141 3.15 9.41 2.73
CA LEU A 141 2.78 9.67 1.35
C LEU A 141 3.67 10.78 0.80
N TRP A 142 4.22 10.54 -0.38
CA TRP A 142 4.95 11.54 -1.16
C TRP A 142 4.29 11.72 -2.52
N ASP A 143 4.21 12.97 -2.98
CA ASP A 143 3.51 13.38 -4.19
C ASP A 143 4.36 14.36 -5.00
N VAL A 144 4.61 14.04 -6.26
CA VAL A 144 5.43 14.83 -7.17
C VAL A 144 4.71 16.14 -7.49
N GLY A 145 5.33 17.25 -7.09
CA GLY A 145 4.80 18.60 -7.29
C GLY A 145 4.19 19.22 -6.04
N CYS A 146 4.05 18.47 -4.94
CA CYS A 146 3.85 19.05 -3.62
C CYS A 146 5.18 19.59 -3.09
N LEU A 147 5.26 20.92 -2.93
CA LEU A 147 6.39 21.62 -2.29
C LEU A 147 6.40 21.45 -0.76
N GLU A 148 5.38 20.83 -0.19
CA GLU A 148 5.28 20.53 1.24
C GLU A 148 5.94 19.18 1.54
N ASP A 149 6.53 19.07 2.73
CA ASP A 149 7.20 17.86 3.22
C ASP A 149 6.29 16.62 3.11
N SER A 150 6.90 15.44 2.95
CA SER A 150 6.19 14.15 2.99
C SER A 150 5.24 14.08 4.18
N VAL A 151 3.97 13.75 3.94
CA VAL A 151 2.97 13.73 5.00
C VAL A 151 2.95 12.33 5.62
N ARG A 152 3.16 12.26 6.94
CA ARG A 152 2.94 10.99 7.66
C ARG A 152 1.46 10.71 7.65
N ILE A 153 1.08 9.58 7.05
CA ILE A 153 -0.31 9.16 7.00
C ILE A 153 -0.58 8.24 8.17
N TYR A 154 0.10 7.11 8.24
CA TYR A 154 -0.13 6.13 9.31
C TYR A 154 1.05 6.09 10.26
N LYS A 155 0.78 5.77 11.53
CA LYS A 155 1.83 5.56 12.53
C LYS A 155 2.78 4.43 12.13
N ASN A 156 2.24 3.40 11.51
CA ASN A 156 2.94 2.21 11.01
C ASN A 156 2.02 1.33 10.15
N LEU A 157 2.53 0.22 9.62
CA LEU A 157 1.75 -0.69 8.78
C LEU A 157 0.61 -1.37 9.54
N ILE A 158 0.81 -1.74 10.81
CA ILE A 158 -0.28 -2.28 11.64
C ILE A 158 -1.45 -1.29 11.66
N SER A 159 -1.21 -0.03 12.02
CA SER A 159 -2.28 0.98 12.07
C SER A 159 -2.97 1.22 10.72
N MET A 160 -2.24 1.10 9.61
CA MET A 160 -2.83 1.20 8.26
C MET A 160 -3.77 0.04 7.99
N ILE A 161 -3.32 -1.19 8.26
CA ILE A 161 -4.06 -2.41 7.99
C ILE A 161 -5.26 -2.56 8.94
N SER A 162 -5.13 -2.20 10.22
CA SER A 162 -6.24 -2.23 11.18
C SER A 162 -7.39 -1.31 10.78
N VAL A 163 -7.08 -0.11 10.28
CA VAL A 163 -8.10 0.82 9.77
C VAL A 163 -8.89 0.18 8.64
N ILE A 164 -8.18 -0.42 7.67
CA ILE A 164 -8.79 -1.09 6.52
C ILE A 164 -9.65 -2.27 6.98
N ALA A 165 -9.11 -3.14 7.84
CA ALA A 165 -9.80 -4.32 8.33
C ALA A 165 -11.10 -3.97 9.08
N GLU A 166 -11.06 -2.96 9.96
CA GLU A 166 -12.25 -2.48 10.66
C GLU A 166 -13.26 -1.85 9.70
N CYS A 167 -12.81 -1.11 8.68
CA CYS A 167 -13.70 -0.60 7.64
C CYS A 167 -14.38 -1.73 6.84
N CYS A 168 -13.68 -2.82 6.53
CA CYS A 168 -14.28 -4.01 5.93
C CYS A 168 -15.32 -4.66 6.86
N GLU A 169 -15.03 -4.78 8.16
CA GLU A 169 -15.94 -5.35 9.17
C GLU A 169 -17.25 -4.56 9.32
N PHE A 170 -17.17 -3.23 9.37
CA PHE A 170 -18.35 -2.36 9.45
C PHE A 170 -19.06 -2.16 8.09
N GLY A 171 -18.58 -2.82 7.02
CA GLY A 171 -19.15 -2.74 5.69
C GLY A 171 -19.11 -1.33 5.11
N LEU A 172 -18.01 -0.60 5.34
CA LEU A 172 -17.81 0.75 4.81
C LEU A 172 -17.53 0.74 3.32
N TYR A 173 -16.92 -0.33 2.83
CA TYR A 173 -16.59 -0.49 1.43
C TYR A 173 -17.74 -1.09 0.62
N GLN A 174 -17.99 -0.53 -0.55
CA GLN A 174 -18.96 -0.96 -1.53
C GLN A 174 -18.27 -1.34 -2.83
N LEU A 175 -18.78 -2.39 -3.48
CA LEU A 175 -18.39 -2.75 -4.84
C LEU A 175 -19.33 -2.03 -5.80
N ILE A 176 -18.79 -1.12 -6.60
CA ILE A 176 -19.56 -0.36 -7.58
C ILE A 176 -18.97 -0.54 -8.98
N PRO A 177 -19.80 -0.45 -10.05
CA PRO A 177 -19.27 -0.41 -11.41
C PRO A 177 -18.34 0.79 -11.60
N ASP A 178 -17.26 0.61 -12.36
CA ASP A 178 -16.43 1.74 -12.78
C ASP A 178 -17.17 2.55 -13.85
N GLU A 179 -17.57 3.77 -13.52
CA GLU A 179 -18.24 4.69 -14.45
C GLU A 179 -17.36 5.09 -15.65
N ASN A 180 -16.04 4.85 -15.60
CA ASN A 180 -15.09 5.14 -16.68
C ASN A 180 -14.48 3.89 -17.36
N GLY A 181 -14.84 2.68 -16.90
CA GLY A 181 -14.31 1.40 -17.38
C GLY A 181 -15.19 0.71 -18.43
N GLU A 182 -14.86 -0.53 -18.79
CA GLU A 182 -15.79 -1.39 -19.56
C GLU A 182 -17.00 -1.75 -18.68
N GLU A 183 -18.18 -2.02 -19.26
CA GLU A 183 -19.47 -2.18 -18.53
C GLU A 183 -19.48 -3.27 -17.43
N ASP A 184 -18.42 -4.07 -17.31
CA ASP A 184 -18.27 -5.19 -16.35
C ASP A 184 -17.18 -4.96 -15.27
N ASP A 185 -16.44 -3.85 -15.30
CA ASP A 185 -15.37 -3.59 -14.33
C ASP A 185 -15.93 -3.09 -12.99
N MET A 186 -15.54 -3.75 -11.89
CA MET A 186 -15.99 -3.41 -10.53
C MET A 186 -14.84 -2.85 -9.69
N ILE A 187 -15.10 -1.77 -8.96
CA ILE A 187 -14.14 -1.11 -8.06
C ILE A 187 -14.66 -1.06 -6.63
N ILE A 188 -13.73 -1.08 -5.68
CA ILE A 188 -14.04 -0.93 -4.26
C ILE A 188 -13.93 0.55 -3.88
N ARG A 189 -15.02 1.13 -3.38
CA ARG A 189 -15.07 2.51 -2.89
C ARG A 189 -15.67 2.59 -1.50
N ILE A 190 -15.33 3.65 -0.77
CA ILE A 190 -16.01 3.88 0.51
C ILE A 190 -17.40 4.49 0.30
N ASP A 191 -18.37 4.00 1.07
CA ASP A 191 -19.68 4.60 1.19
C ASP A 191 -19.57 6.04 1.70
N LYS A 192 -19.99 7.00 0.87
CA LYS A 192 -19.91 8.44 1.19
C LYS A 192 -20.69 8.81 2.46
N GLU A 193 -21.74 8.08 2.79
CA GLU A 193 -22.53 8.32 4.01
C GLU A 193 -21.78 7.86 5.27
N LYS A 194 -20.74 7.02 5.13
CA LYS A 194 -19.95 6.46 6.23
C LYS A 194 -18.57 7.10 6.40
N LEU A 195 -18.27 8.18 5.67
CA LEU A 195 -16.98 8.88 5.74
C LEU A 195 -16.63 9.38 7.15
N GLU A 196 -17.61 9.84 7.93
CA GLU A 196 -17.34 10.29 9.31
C GLU A 196 -16.97 9.13 10.23
N LEU A 197 -17.59 7.95 10.05
CA LEU A 197 -17.24 6.75 10.80
C LEU A 197 -15.82 6.28 10.45
N GLU A 198 -15.43 6.35 9.18
CA GLU A 198 -14.03 6.05 8.81
C GLU A 198 -13.06 7.00 9.52
N LYS A 199 -13.35 8.30 9.58
CA LYS A 199 -12.45 9.26 10.26
C LYS A 199 -12.30 8.94 11.74
N GLU A 200 -13.35 8.43 12.38
CA GLU A 200 -13.29 7.95 13.76
C GLU A 200 -12.41 6.71 13.91
N ILE A 201 -12.56 5.72 13.02
CA ILE A 201 -11.71 4.52 12.95
C ILE A 201 -10.24 4.94 12.70
N TYR A 202 -9.99 5.81 11.74
CA TYR A 202 -8.67 6.33 11.45
C TYR A 202 -8.02 6.97 12.68
N ARG A 203 -8.75 7.85 13.38
CA ARG A 203 -8.25 8.49 14.61
C ARG A 203 -7.94 7.47 15.71
N LYS A 204 -8.78 6.45 15.89
CA LYS A 204 -8.57 5.37 16.89
C LYS A 204 -7.19 4.71 16.76
N TYR A 205 -6.74 4.42 15.54
CA TYR A 205 -5.44 3.79 15.32
C TYR A 205 -4.28 4.79 15.21
N ASN A 206 -4.55 6.04 14.81
CA ASN A 206 -3.52 7.04 14.51
C ASN A 206 -3.37 8.17 15.54
N SER A 207 -4.10 8.15 16.67
CA SER A 207 -4.01 9.13 17.77
C SER A 207 -2.74 9.07 18.62
#